data_AF-A0A7K8L1I9-F1
#
_entry.id   AF-A0A7K8L1I9-F1
#
_cell.length_a   1.000
_cell.length_b   1.000
_cell.length_c   1.000
_cell.angle_alpha   90.00
_cell.angle_beta   90.00
_cell.angle_gamma   90.00
#
_symmetry.space_group_name_H-M   'P 1'
#
loop_
_entity.id
_entity.type
_entity.pdbx_description
1 polymer ?
#
loop_
_entity_poly.entity_id
_entity_poly.type
_entity_poly.pdbx_seq_one_letter_code
_entity_poly.pdbx_strand_id
1 'polypeptide(L)'
;RSFGDILHRMKDLCRYISNFDSDAHAKYKNQVVYSTMLVFFKNAFQYVSNIQPSLFQGPNAPNQAPLVLLEDVTNIYGDTDIDRNKHIHKKRKLAEGREKTMSSDDEDPSGKARSRHITVNKADLANSIEVLESFKLARESWELLYSLESLDKEFTRICLSWKTDTWLWLRIFLTDMIIYQGQYKKAISSLHHLAALQGSHSPQQITGQGSLENQRALIQLATCHFALGEYRQTCEKVLDLMCYILLPIQEGGKIQEEQPKVKSKFRKGSDLKLWPCTSRAIMPYCLHLLLACFKVS
;
A
#
# COMPACT_ATOMS: atom_id res chain seq x y z
N ARG A 1 18.73 16.30 15.05
CA ARG A 1 17.72 16.90 14.15
C ARG A 1 16.87 15.76 13.63
N SER A 2 15.53 15.89 13.66
CA SER A 2 14.65 14.84 13.14
C SER A 2 14.75 14.76 11.61
N PHE A 3 14.51 13.59 11.02
CA PHE A 3 14.37 13.45 9.57
C PHE A 3 13.22 14.30 9.02
N GLY A 4 12.17 14.51 9.82
CA GLY A 4 11.08 15.44 9.49
C GLY A 4 11.56 16.89 9.35
N ASP A 5 12.45 17.35 10.24
CA ASP A 5 13.02 18.70 10.17
C ASP A 5 13.90 18.87 8.92
N ILE A 6 14.68 17.84 8.58
CA ILE A 6 15.52 17.83 7.39
C ILE A 6 14.64 17.96 6.15
N LEU A 7 13.61 17.11 6.03
CA LEU A 7 12.69 17.14 4.90
C LEU A 7 11.96 18.49 4.79
N HIS A 8 11.49 19.05 5.90
CA HIS A 8 10.82 20.35 5.92
C HIS A 8 11.74 21.46 5.37
N ARG A 9 12.99 21.51 5.84
CA ARG A 9 13.99 22.46 5.33
C ARG A 9 14.29 22.26 3.85
N MET A 10 14.35 21.01 3.37
CA MET A 10 14.58 20.74 1.95
C MET A 10 13.39 21.16 1.08
N LYS A 11 12.15 20.99 1.57
CA LYS A 11 10.95 21.52 0.92
C LYS A 11 11.02 23.04 0.79
N ASP A 12 11.41 23.74 1.86
CA ASP A 12 11.56 25.19 1.82
C ASP A 12 12.68 25.63 0.86
N LEU A 13 13.86 24.99 0.93
CA LEU A 13 14.97 25.31 0.01
C LEU A 13 14.59 25.06 -1.45
N CYS A 14 13.86 23.97 -1.73
CA CYS A 14 13.39 23.63 -3.08
C CYS A 14 12.49 24.73 -3.67
N ARG A 15 11.61 25.36 -2.87
CA ARG A 15 10.70 26.43 -3.34
C ARG A 15 11.44 27.65 -3.89
N TYR A 16 12.64 27.94 -3.39
CA TYR A 16 13.43 29.09 -3.80
C TYR A 16 14.57 28.72 -4.75
N ILE A 17 14.69 27.45 -5.12
CA ILE A 17 15.88 26.95 -5.81
C ILE A 17 16.09 27.62 -7.17
N SER A 18 15.00 27.90 -7.88
CA SER A 18 15.00 28.56 -9.19
C SER A 18 15.41 30.04 -9.14
N ASN A 19 15.49 30.65 -7.96
CA ASN A 19 15.82 32.08 -7.80
C ASN A 19 17.32 32.33 -7.60
N PHE A 20 18.14 31.28 -7.54
CA PHE A 20 19.59 31.41 -7.33
C PHE A 20 20.36 31.49 -8.65
N ASP A 21 21.47 32.22 -8.63
CA ASP A 21 22.44 32.22 -9.72
C ASP A 21 23.02 30.81 -9.99
N SER A 22 23.53 30.56 -11.20
CA SER A 22 23.91 29.23 -11.71
C SER A 22 24.74 28.36 -10.74
N ASP A 23 25.77 28.93 -10.10
CA ASP A 23 26.65 28.18 -9.20
C ASP A 23 25.97 27.82 -7.86
N ALA A 24 25.22 28.78 -7.30
CA ALA A 24 24.44 28.55 -6.09
C ALA A 24 23.29 27.57 -6.35
N HIS A 25 22.63 27.69 -7.51
CA HIS A 25 21.59 26.79 -7.98
C HIS A 25 22.09 25.34 -8.02
N ALA A 26 23.25 25.07 -8.63
CA ALA A 26 23.83 23.73 -8.69
C ALA A 26 24.12 23.15 -7.30
N LYS A 27 24.71 23.95 -6.41
CA LYS A 27 25.03 23.52 -5.04
C LYS A 27 23.77 23.20 -4.23
N TYR A 28 22.77 24.08 -4.24
CA TYR A 28 21.53 23.87 -3.50
C TYR A 28 20.70 22.72 -4.09
N LYS A 29 20.71 22.53 -5.42
CA LYS A 29 20.09 21.37 -6.07
C LYS A 29 20.67 20.08 -5.52
N ASN A 30 21.99 19.95 -5.52
CA ASN A 30 22.65 18.75 -4.99
C ASN A 30 22.35 18.55 -3.51
N GLN A 31 22.32 19.63 -2.73
CA GLN A 31 21.96 19.55 -1.31
C GLN A 31 20.52 19.05 -1.09
N VAL A 32 19.55 19.56 -1.87
CA VAL A 32 18.15 19.10 -1.82
C VAL A 32 18.06 17.62 -2.20
N VAL A 33 18.70 17.21 -3.30
CA VAL A 33 18.70 15.81 -3.76
C VAL A 33 19.28 14.90 -2.68
N TYR A 34 20.54 15.10 -2.25
CA TYR A 34 21.20 14.16 -1.34
C TYR A 34 20.53 14.09 0.04
N SER A 35 20.11 15.23 0.59
CA SER A 35 19.44 15.24 1.89
C SER A 35 18.07 14.56 1.83
N THR A 36 17.31 14.80 0.77
CA THR A 36 15.98 14.19 0.58
C THR A 36 16.09 12.70 0.27
N MET A 37 17.07 12.28 -0.53
CA MET A 37 17.36 10.87 -0.77
C MET A 37 17.71 10.11 0.51
N LEU A 38 18.50 10.72 1.38
CA LEU A 38 18.86 10.11 2.66
C LEU A 38 17.63 9.91 3.54
N VAL A 39 16.75 10.91 3.62
CA VAL A 39 15.46 10.77 4.32
C VAL A 39 14.62 9.68 3.66
N PHE A 40 14.51 9.68 2.33
CA PHE A 40 13.74 8.71 1.56
C PHE A 40 14.18 7.27 1.87
N PHE A 41 15.44 6.94 1.58
CA PHE A 41 15.93 5.57 1.72
C PHE A 41 15.90 5.09 3.17
N LYS A 42 16.28 5.94 4.14
CA LYS A 42 16.24 5.57 5.55
C LYS A 42 14.84 5.20 6.01
N ASN A 43 13.84 6.00 5.64
CA ASN A 43 12.46 5.81 6.08
C ASN A 43 11.75 4.71 5.28
N ALA A 44 12.03 4.56 3.97
CA ALA A 44 11.52 3.46 3.17
C ALA A 44 12.06 2.11 3.69
N PHE A 45 13.37 2.05 3.97
CA PHE A 45 13.98 0.87 4.59
C PHE A 45 13.36 0.55 5.95
N GLN A 46 13.20 1.56 6.82
CA GLN A 46 12.60 1.37 8.15
C GLN A 46 11.13 0.92 8.09
N TYR A 47 10.35 1.42 7.13
CA TYR A 47 8.99 0.93 6.91
C TYR A 47 9.02 -0.57 6.53
N VAL A 48 9.79 -0.93 5.50
CA VAL A 48 9.83 -2.31 4.98
C VAL A 48 10.43 -3.28 6.00
N SER A 49 11.42 -2.87 6.80
CA SER A 49 11.99 -3.72 7.84
C SER A 49 11.02 -4.10 8.95
N ASN A 50 9.97 -3.29 9.15
CA ASN A 50 8.93 -3.59 10.13
C ASN A 50 7.76 -4.38 9.51
N ILE A 51 7.39 -4.09 8.26
CA ILE A 51 6.28 -4.80 7.60
C ILE A 51 6.70 -6.12 6.95
N GLN A 52 7.99 -6.33 6.69
CA GLN A 52 8.52 -7.59 6.17
C GLN A 52 9.91 -7.89 6.79
N PRO A 53 9.96 -8.26 8.08
CA PRO A 53 11.22 -8.45 8.80
C PRO A 53 12.09 -9.57 8.24
N SER A 54 11.49 -10.60 7.62
CA SER A 54 12.19 -11.76 7.04
C SER A 54 13.24 -11.40 6.00
N LEU A 55 13.13 -10.23 5.35
CA LEU A 55 14.13 -9.76 4.37
C LEU A 55 15.45 -9.29 5.01
N PHE A 56 15.43 -8.98 6.30
CA PHE A 56 16.57 -8.35 7.00
C PHE A 56 17.07 -9.18 8.17
N GLN A 57 16.32 -10.21 8.55
CA GLN A 57 16.62 -11.08 9.68
C GLN A 57 17.23 -12.40 9.20
N GLY A 58 18.17 -12.92 9.97
CA GLY A 58 18.75 -14.24 9.72
C GLY A 58 17.78 -15.37 10.07
N PRO A 59 18.08 -16.62 9.66
CA PRO A 59 17.20 -17.78 9.80
C PRO A 59 16.79 -18.14 11.25
N ASN A 60 17.46 -17.57 12.26
CA ASN A 60 17.20 -17.83 13.68
C ASN A 60 16.32 -16.77 14.37
N ALA A 61 15.80 -15.78 13.64
CA ALA A 61 14.96 -14.74 14.22
C ALA A 61 13.52 -15.25 14.45
N PRO A 62 12.81 -14.74 15.48
CA PRO A 62 11.41 -15.07 15.70
C PRO A 62 10.58 -14.69 14.47
N ASN A 63 9.86 -15.66 13.92
CA ASN A 63 9.11 -15.52 12.68
C ASN A 63 7.88 -14.61 12.89
N GLN A 64 8.06 -13.29 12.73
CA GLN A 64 6.95 -12.34 12.71
C GLN A 64 6.29 -12.38 11.34
N ALA A 65 4.96 -12.54 11.32
CA ALA A 65 4.21 -12.55 10.07
C ALA A 65 4.33 -11.19 9.37
N PRO A 66 4.59 -11.15 8.05
CA PRO A 66 4.67 -9.90 7.33
C PRO A 66 3.32 -9.17 7.32
N LEU A 67 3.33 -7.85 7.33
CA LEU A 67 2.15 -6.98 7.28
C LEU A 67 1.88 -6.52 5.85
N VAL A 68 0.70 -6.76 5.32
CA VAL A 68 0.28 -6.40 3.96
C VAL A 68 -0.64 -5.19 3.94
N LEU A 69 -0.39 -4.24 3.02
CA LEU A 69 -1.21 -3.05 2.84
C LEU A 69 -2.39 -3.37 1.92
N LEU A 70 -3.62 -3.24 2.43
CA LEU A 70 -4.87 -3.61 1.75
C LEU A 70 -5.93 -2.51 1.87
N GLU A 71 -6.90 -2.53 0.95
CA GLU A 71 -8.11 -1.71 1.00
C GLU A 71 -9.06 -2.18 2.12
N ASP A 72 -9.70 -1.24 2.84
CA ASP A 72 -10.73 -1.57 3.82
C ASP A 72 -12.08 -1.88 3.16
N VAL A 73 -12.34 -3.15 2.91
CA VAL A 73 -13.60 -3.64 2.31
C VAL A 73 -14.76 -3.78 3.30
N THR A 74 -14.54 -3.48 4.59
CA THR A 74 -15.58 -3.67 5.63
C THR A 74 -16.79 -2.74 5.47
N ASN A 75 -16.63 -1.60 4.80
CA ASN A 75 -17.70 -0.62 4.59
C ASN A 75 -18.66 -0.98 3.43
N ILE A 76 -18.37 -2.00 2.61
CA ILE A 76 -19.21 -2.39 1.46
C ILE A 76 -20.60 -2.90 1.90
N TYR A 77 -20.72 -3.37 3.14
CA TYR A 77 -21.97 -3.85 3.74
C TYR A 77 -22.74 -2.79 4.53
N GLY A 78 -22.14 -1.62 4.79
CA GLY A 78 -22.74 -0.59 5.65
C GLY A 78 -23.88 0.22 5.01
N ASP A 79 -24.16 0.00 3.73
CA ASP A 79 -25.09 0.83 2.93
C ASP A 79 -26.51 0.24 2.80
N THR A 80 -26.88 -0.76 3.59
CA THR A 80 -28.26 -1.31 3.58
C THR A 80 -29.21 -0.64 4.57
N ASP A 81 -28.74 0.24 5.44
CA ASP A 81 -29.58 0.93 6.42
C ASP A 81 -29.18 2.40 6.51
N ILE A 82 -29.87 3.28 5.75
CA ILE A 82 -30.26 4.67 6.08
C ILE A 82 -30.86 5.25 4.78
N ASP A 83 -32.18 5.13 4.58
CA ASP A 83 -33.08 6.29 4.45
C ASP A 83 -34.56 5.88 4.35
N ARG A 84 -35.07 5.14 5.36
CA ARG A 84 -36.51 4.91 5.50
C ARG A 84 -37.12 5.97 6.41
N ASN A 85 -36.99 7.25 6.05
CA ASN A 85 -37.84 8.32 6.57
C ASN A 85 -37.65 9.62 5.79
N LYS A 86 -38.54 9.88 4.80
CA LYS A 86 -39.27 11.15 4.64
C LYS A 86 -40.25 11.10 3.45
N HIS A 87 -41.54 11.17 3.81
CA HIS A 87 -42.69 11.71 3.08
C HIS A 87 -42.89 11.46 1.58
N ILE A 88 -43.91 10.65 1.31
CA ILE A 88 -44.73 10.66 0.10
C ILE A 88 -45.38 12.04 -0.06
N HIS A 89 -45.13 12.73 -1.19
CA HIS A 89 -46.17 13.26 -2.11
C HIS A 89 -45.56 13.96 -3.36
N LYS A 90 -45.78 13.32 -4.53
CA LYS A 90 -46.14 13.89 -5.85
C LYS A 90 -45.17 14.89 -6.56
N LYS A 91 -44.36 14.39 -7.51
CA LYS A 91 -44.61 14.52 -8.97
C LYS A 91 -43.54 13.78 -9.80
N ARG A 92 -44.06 13.10 -10.83
CA ARG A 92 -43.42 12.25 -11.85
C ARG A 92 -42.61 13.04 -12.89
N LYS A 93 -41.40 12.59 -13.22
CA LYS A 93 -40.95 12.33 -14.60
C LYS A 93 -39.59 11.58 -14.66
N LEU A 94 -39.66 10.39 -15.27
CA LEU A 94 -38.68 9.58 -16.02
C LEU A 94 -37.51 10.39 -16.64
N ALA A 95 -36.30 9.89 -16.91
CA ALA A 95 -35.72 8.54 -17.05
C ALA A 95 -34.18 8.59 -16.87
N GLU A 96 -33.55 7.41 -16.76
CA GLU A 96 -32.12 7.08 -17.01
C GLU A 96 -31.06 7.83 -16.18
N GLY A 97 -30.12 7.22 -15.48
CA GLY A 97 -29.38 5.99 -15.76
C GLY A 97 -27.90 6.31 -15.44
N ARG A 98 -27.19 5.33 -14.86
CA ARG A 98 -25.75 5.31 -14.54
C ARG A 98 -25.36 5.86 -13.17
N GLU A 99 -25.37 4.96 -12.19
CA GLU A 99 -24.48 5.05 -11.03
C GLU A 99 -23.04 5.24 -11.51
N LYS A 100 -22.39 6.27 -10.98
CA LYS A 100 -21.01 6.61 -11.32
C LYS A 100 -20.09 5.59 -10.67
N THR A 101 -19.64 4.63 -11.46
CA THR A 101 -18.37 3.93 -11.20
C THR A 101 -17.28 4.99 -11.05
N MET A 102 -16.54 4.95 -9.94
CA MET A 102 -15.38 5.81 -9.74
C MET A 102 -14.25 5.32 -10.65
N SER A 103 -14.28 5.74 -11.90
CA SER A 103 -13.16 5.64 -12.81
C SER A 103 -13.05 6.98 -13.53
N SER A 104 -12.03 7.75 -13.14
CA SER A 104 -11.59 8.96 -13.83
C SER A 104 -10.12 8.72 -14.20
N ASP A 105 -9.93 8.01 -15.31
CA ASP A 105 -8.65 7.85 -16.01
C ASP A 105 -8.51 9.11 -16.89
N ASP A 106 -7.77 10.10 -16.39
CA ASP A 106 -6.98 11.13 -17.11
C ASP A 106 -6.74 12.28 -16.13
N GLU A 107 -5.67 12.18 -15.34
CA GLU A 107 -5.10 13.34 -14.67
C GLU A 107 -3.58 13.19 -14.65
N ASP A 108 -2.93 14.31 -14.92
CA ASP A 108 -1.49 14.54 -14.86
C ASP A 108 -0.80 13.82 -13.67
N PRO A 109 0.51 13.54 -13.74
CA PRO A 109 1.31 13.10 -12.59
C PRO A 109 1.32 14.13 -11.43
N SER A 110 0.65 15.27 -11.58
CA SER A 110 0.48 16.34 -10.59
C SER A 110 -0.81 16.25 -9.74
N GLY A 111 -1.70 15.28 -10.02
CA GLY A 111 -2.92 15.08 -9.26
C GLY A 111 -2.61 14.81 -7.78
N LYS A 112 -2.91 15.78 -6.91
CA LYS A 112 -2.74 15.72 -5.45
C LYS A 112 -3.26 14.38 -4.94
N ALA A 113 -2.36 13.42 -4.73
CA ALA A 113 -2.70 12.11 -4.22
C ALA A 113 -3.49 12.33 -2.93
N ARG A 114 -4.78 11.99 -2.97
CA ARG A 114 -5.69 12.15 -1.84
C ARG A 114 -5.00 11.47 -0.66
N SER A 115 -4.72 12.21 0.41
CA SER A 115 -4.02 11.65 1.58
C SER A 115 -4.89 10.57 2.22
N ARG A 116 -4.73 9.33 1.76
CA ARG A 116 -5.44 8.18 2.31
C ARG A 116 -4.86 7.86 3.68
N HIS A 117 -5.72 7.41 4.58
CA HIS A 117 -5.28 7.05 5.91
C HIS A 117 -4.89 5.57 5.93
N ILE A 118 -3.72 5.25 6.49
CA ILE A 118 -3.32 3.87 6.77
C ILE A 118 -3.56 3.62 8.25
N THR A 119 -4.37 2.61 8.56
CA THR A 119 -4.60 2.16 9.93
C THR A 119 -3.86 0.85 10.20
N VAL A 120 -3.41 0.68 11.44
CA VAL A 120 -2.73 -0.54 11.91
C VAL A 120 -3.27 -0.88 13.28
N ASN A 121 -3.53 -2.16 13.52
CA ASN A 121 -3.87 -2.64 14.85
C ASN A 121 -2.60 -2.65 15.73
N LYS A 122 -2.67 -2.02 16.90
CA LYS A 122 -1.54 -1.94 17.84
C LYS A 122 -1.08 -3.30 18.36
N ALA A 123 -1.97 -4.29 18.41
CA ALA A 123 -1.61 -5.65 18.80
C ALA A 123 -0.73 -6.34 17.74
N ASP A 124 -0.91 -5.97 16.47
CA ASP A 124 -0.17 -6.55 15.35
C ASP A 124 1.16 -5.80 15.11
N LEU A 125 1.27 -4.54 15.55
CA LEU A 125 2.48 -3.73 15.41
C LEU A 125 2.64 -2.70 16.55
N ALA A 126 3.51 -3.02 17.51
CA ALA A 126 3.73 -2.20 18.71
C ALA A 126 4.26 -0.79 18.38
N ASN A 127 5.19 -0.67 17.44
CA ASN A 127 5.76 0.60 16.97
C ASN A 127 5.01 1.19 15.77
N SER A 128 3.70 0.94 15.66
CA SER A 128 2.86 1.38 14.54
C SER A 128 2.97 2.87 14.21
N ILE A 129 3.09 3.75 15.21
CA ILE A 129 3.23 5.20 15.00
C ILE A 129 4.51 5.51 14.21
N GLU A 130 5.64 4.93 14.61
CA GLU A 130 6.94 5.15 13.96
C GLU A 130 6.98 4.59 12.54
N VAL A 131 6.32 3.44 12.31
CA VAL A 131 6.25 2.80 10.99
C VAL A 131 5.39 3.63 10.04
N LEU A 132 4.26 4.15 10.50
CA LEU A 132 3.41 5.05 9.72
C LEU A 132 4.10 6.39 9.44
N GLU A 133 4.84 6.93 10.41
CA GLU A 133 5.66 8.13 10.21
C GLU A 133 6.76 7.88 9.18
N SER A 134 7.43 6.73 9.24
CA SER A 134 8.43 6.30 8.26
C SER A 134 7.83 6.23 6.85
N PHE A 135 6.67 5.60 6.69
CA PHE A 135 5.98 5.57 5.39
C PHE A 135 5.67 6.99 4.88
N LYS A 136 5.14 7.86 5.74
CA LYS A 136 4.81 9.25 5.41
C LYS A 136 6.04 10.04 4.96
N LEU A 137 7.13 9.98 5.73
CA LEU A 137 8.37 10.69 5.41
C LEU A 137 8.99 10.20 4.11
N ALA A 138 8.99 8.89 3.86
CA ALA A 138 9.48 8.31 2.62
C ALA A 138 8.64 8.79 1.42
N ARG A 139 7.31 8.70 1.51
CA ARG A 139 6.40 9.19 0.45
C ARG A 139 6.61 10.68 0.15
N GLU A 140 6.66 11.51 1.17
CA GLU A 140 6.85 12.96 0.99
C GLU A 140 8.24 13.31 0.43
N SER A 141 9.26 12.51 0.76
CA SER A 141 10.60 12.65 0.19
C SER A 141 10.63 12.26 -1.29
N TRP A 142 9.93 11.17 -1.64
CA TRP A 142 9.75 10.76 -3.04
C TRP A 142 9.04 11.87 -3.85
N GLU A 143 7.92 12.39 -3.35
CA GLU A 143 7.20 13.49 -4.00
C GLU A 143 8.09 14.73 -4.22
N LEU A 144 8.95 15.07 -3.26
CA LEU A 144 9.89 16.18 -3.41
C LEU A 144 10.95 15.88 -4.48
N LEU A 145 11.52 14.67 -4.51
CA LEU A 145 12.53 14.28 -5.50
C LEU A 145 12.02 14.33 -6.93
N TYR A 146 10.74 14.02 -7.15
CA TYR A 146 10.08 14.09 -8.47
C TYR A 146 9.34 15.41 -8.74
N SER A 147 9.42 16.38 -7.82
CA SER A 147 8.67 17.65 -7.96
C SER A 147 9.23 18.60 -9.03
N LEU A 148 10.53 18.48 -9.33
CA LEU A 148 11.23 19.27 -10.34
C LEU A 148 12.04 18.34 -11.24
N GLU A 149 12.03 18.60 -12.54
CA GLU A 149 12.74 17.78 -13.54
C GLU A 149 14.26 17.68 -13.24
N SER A 150 14.85 18.75 -12.69
CA SER A 150 16.27 18.78 -12.35
C SER A 150 16.63 17.90 -11.15
N LEU A 151 15.69 17.72 -10.21
CA LEU A 151 15.84 16.82 -9.06
C LEU A 151 15.62 15.38 -9.48
N ASP A 152 14.58 15.12 -10.27
CA ASP A 152 14.27 13.79 -10.82
C ASP A 152 15.46 13.25 -11.62
N LYS A 153 15.97 14.01 -12.59
CA LYS A 153 17.13 13.58 -13.41
C LYS A 153 18.34 13.17 -12.58
N GLU A 154 18.65 13.93 -11.52
CA GLU A 154 19.78 13.62 -10.64
C GLU A 154 19.49 12.38 -9.77
N PHE A 155 18.30 12.31 -9.18
CA PHE A 155 17.87 11.17 -8.38
C PHE A 155 17.86 9.87 -9.18
N THR A 156 17.23 9.90 -10.36
CA THR A 156 17.17 8.79 -11.31
C THR A 156 18.57 8.34 -11.73
N ARG A 157 19.49 9.27 -12.01
CA ARG A 157 20.90 8.94 -12.30
C ARG A 157 21.55 8.15 -11.16
N ILE A 158 21.36 8.57 -9.91
CA ILE A 158 21.95 7.89 -8.76
C ILE A 158 21.30 6.52 -8.55
N CYS A 159 19.97 6.42 -8.63
CA CYS A 159 19.24 5.17 -8.53
C CYS A 159 19.68 4.13 -9.57
N LEU A 160 19.96 4.56 -10.80
CA LEU A 160 20.52 3.73 -11.86
C LEU A 160 21.95 3.29 -11.54
N SER A 161 22.80 4.22 -11.08
CA SER A 161 24.18 3.92 -10.70
C SER A 161 24.26 2.90 -9.55
N TRP A 162 23.29 2.92 -8.64
CA TRP A 162 23.22 1.99 -7.50
C TRP A 162 22.44 0.71 -7.81
N LYS A 163 21.86 0.58 -9.02
CA LYS A 163 21.02 -0.56 -9.42
C LYS A 163 19.89 -0.84 -8.44
N THR A 164 19.25 0.22 -7.97
CA THR A 164 18.18 0.16 -6.96
C THR A 164 16.95 -0.64 -7.43
N ASP A 165 16.81 -0.85 -8.74
CA ASP A 165 15.79 -1.69 -9.36
C ASP A 165 15.87 -3.17 -8.93
N THR A 166 17.06 -3.62 -8.51
CA THR A 166 17.33 -4.97 -7.99
C THR A 166 17.01 -5.13 -6.51
N TRP A 167 16.73 -4.02 -5.79
CA TRP A 167 16.49 -4.05 -4.35
C TRP A 167 15.05 -4.45 -4.06
N LEU A 168 14.84 -5.70 -3.67
CA LEU A 168 13.51 -6.25 -3.37
C LEU A 168 12.75 -5.41 -2.33
N TRP A 169 13.42 -4.97 -1.26
CA TRP A 169 12.79 -4.13 -0.23
C TRP A 169 12.29 -2.80 -0.79
N LEU A 170 13.05 -2.17 -1.69
CA LEU A 170 12.64 -0.91 -2.30
C LEU A 170 11.44 -1.13 -3.22
N ARG A 171 11.43 -2.24 -3.98
CA ARG A 171 10.28 -2.64 -4.80
C ARG A 171 9.01 -2.85 -3.98
N ILE A 172 9.11 -3.45 -2.79
CA ILE A 172 7.97 -3.59 -1.86
C ILE A 172 7.45 -2.22 -1.43
N PHE A 173 8.33 -1.32 -0.98
CA PHE A 173 7.93 0.04 -0.61
C PHE A 173 7.23 0.77 -1.75
N LEU A 174 7.83 0.76 -2.95
CA LEU A 174 7.26 1.43 -4.12
C LEU A 174 5.92 0.85 -4.51
N THR A 175 5.74 -0.48 -4.40
CA THR A 175 4.46 -1.14 -4.66
C THR A 175 3.39 -0.67 -3.66
N ASP A 176 3.70 -0.68 -2.35
CA ASP A 176 2.80 -0.18 -1.32
C ASP A 176 2.48 1.32 -1.51
N MET A 177 3.43 2.12 -2.00
CA MET A 177 3.22 3.53 -2.31
C MET A 177 2.31 3.73 -3.53
N ILE A 178 2.46 2.93 -4.59
CA ILE A 178 1.57 2.96 -5.77
C ILE A 178 0.16 2.51 -5.38
N ILE A 179 0.06 1.44 -4.57
CA ILE A 179 -1.19 1.02 -3.95
C ILE A 179 -1.76 2.21 -3.20
N TYR A 180 -1.01 2.83 -2.28
CA TYR A 180 -1.40 4.02 -1.51
C TYR A 180 -1.89 5.20 -2.36
N GLN A 181 -1.37 5.40 -3.56
CA GLN A 181 -1.84 6.44 -4.47
C GLN A 181 -3.15 6.08 -5.21
N GLY A 182 -3.61 4.83 -5.12
CA GLY A 182 -4.79 4.33 -5.84
C GLY A 182 -4.48 3.99 -7.30
N GLN A 183 -3.21 3.88 -7.68
CA GLN A 183 -2.79 3.59 -9.05
C GLN A 183 -2.75 2.08 -9.31
N TYR A 184 -3.90 1.41 -9.20
CA TYR A 184 -3.99 -0.06 -9.15
C TYR A 184 -3.45 -0.78 -10.40
N LYS A 185 -3.63 -0.22 -11.61
CA LYS A 185 -3.03 -0.77 -12.84
C LYS A 185 -1.50 -0.85 -12.75
N LYS A 186 -0.85 0.22 -12.25
CA LYS A 186 0.61 0.24 -12.04
C LYS A 186 1.02 -0.68 -10.90
N ALA A 187 0.21 -0.79 -9.85
CA ALA A 187 0.46 -1.70 -8.74
C ALA A 187 0.49 -3.16 -9.22
N ILE A 188 -0.45 -3.56 -10.08
CA ILE A 188 -0.48 -4.89 -10.71
C ILE A 188 0.80 -5.18 -11.49
N SER A 189 1.24 -4.25 -12.36
CA SER A 189 2.50 -4.40 -13.08
C SER A 189 3.71 -4.53 -12.14
N SER A 190 3.75 -3.73 -11.06
CA SER A 190 4.80 -3.79 -10.05
C SER A 190 4.81 -5.13 -9.30
N LEU A 191 3.64 -5.65 -8.94
CA LEU A 191 3.47 -6.94 -8.25
C LEU A 191 3.94 -8.12 -9.13
N HIS A 192 3.63 -8.10 -10.43
CA HIS A 192 4.15 -9.11 -11.36
C HIS A 192 5.68 -9.07 -11.49
N HIS A 193 6.27 -7.87 -11.52
CA HIS A 193 7.73 -7.73 -11.53
C HIS A 193 8.37 -8.23 -10.22
N LEU A 194 7.74 -7.95 -9.08
CA LEU A 194 8.17 -8.43 -7.77
C LEU A 194 8.18 -9.96 -7.70
N ALA A 195 7.15 -10.62 -8.25
CA ALA A 195 7.10 -12.08 -8.33
C ALA A 195 8.26 -12.66 -9.17
N ALA A 196 8.63 -12.01 -10.27
CA ALA A 196 9.76 -12.43 -11.10
C ALA A 196 11.11 -12.34 -10.36
N LEU A 197 11.29 -11.33 -9.50
CA LEU A 197 12.50 -11.17 -8.68
C LEU A 197 12.57 -12.19 -7.53
N GLN A 198 11.42 -12.64 -7.02
CA GLN A 198 11.37 -13.63 -5.93
C GLN A 198 11.54 -15.06 -6.45
N GLY A 199 11.12 -15.34 -7.69
CA GLY A 199 11.22 -16.67 -8.31
C GLY A 199 12.66 -17.17 -8.58
N SER A 200 13.68 -16.30 -8.50
CA SER A 200 15.08 -16.69 -8.70
C SER A 200 15.83 -17.14 -7.44
N HIS A 201 15.22 -17.03 -6.24
CA HIS A 201 15.93 -17.17 -4.96
C HIS A 201 15.59 -18.40 -4.10
N SER A 202 14.88 -19.42 -4.62
CA SER A 202 14.62 -20.64 -3.83
C SER A 202 15.02 -21.93 -4.57
N PRO A 203 16.21 -22.51 -4.29
CA PRO A 203 16.53 -23.89 -4.66
C PRO A 203 15.88 -24.94 -3.75
N GLN A 204 15.14 -24.55 -2.72
CA GLN A 204 14.51 -25.47 -1.78
C GLN A 204 13.10 -24.98 -1.40
N GLN A 205 12.11 -25.29 -2.23
CA GLN A 205 10.72 -25.34 -1.79
C GLN A 205 10.21 -26.76 -1.98
N ILE A 206 9.87 -27.39 -0.86
CA ILE A 206 9.06 -28.60 -0.84
C ILE A 206 7.72 -28.23 -1.47
N THR A 207 7.34 -29.01 -2.49
CA THR A 207 6.11 -28.89 -3.25
C THR A 207 4.89 -28.70 -2.33
N GLY A 208 4.22 -27.55 -2.41
CA GLY A 208 2.92 -27.31 -1.77
C GLY A 208 2.85 -26.14 -0.79
N GLN A 209 3.98 -25.57 -0.35
CA GLN A 209 3.99 -24.35 0.48
C GLN A 209 4.38 -23.14 -0.37
N GLY A 210 3.38 -22.35 -0.79
CA GLY A 210 3.67 -21.01 -1.29
C GLY A 210 4.30 -20.19 -0.16
N SER A 211 5.45 -19.55 -0.39
CA SER A 211 6.07 -18.74 0.66
C SER A 211 5.16 -17.58 1.08
N LEU A 212 5.27 -17.13 2.33
CA LEU A 212 4.44 -16.03 2.88
C LEU A 212 4.51 -14.77 1.99
N GLU A 213 5.62 -14.57 1.31
CA GLU A 213 5.83 -13.51 0.33
C GLU A 213 4.92 -13.63 -0.89
N ASN A 214 4.69 -14.86 -1.40
CA ASN A 214 3.77 -15.11 -2.50
C ASN A 214 2.31 -14.85 -2.07
N GLN A 215 1.96 -15.20 -0.83
CA GLN A 215 0.63 -14.92 -0.27
C GLN A 215 0.36 -13.41 -0.23
N ARG A 216 1.36 -12.60 0.17
CA ARG A 216 1.27 -11.12 0.15
C ARG A 216 0.96 -10.60 -1.25
N ALA A 217 1.73 -11.03 -2.25
CA ALA A 217 1.55 -10.54 -3.62
C ALA A 217 0.17 -10.91 -4.17
N LEU A 218 -0.30 -12.15 -3.92
CA LEU A 218 -1.61 -12.61 -4.38
C LEU A 218 -2.78 -11.80 -3.79
N ILE A 219 -2.75 -11.51 -2.48
CA ILE A 219 -3.83 -10.71 -1.87
C ILE A 219 -3.80 -9.25 -2.34
N GLN A 220 -2.62 -8.66 -2.56
CA GLN A 220 -2.49 -7.32 -3.13
C GLN A 220 -2.98 -7.29 -4.60
N LEU A 221 -2.71 -8.33 -5.40
CA LEU A 221 -3.27 -8.46 -6.75
C LEU A 221 -4.81 -8.54 -6.72
N ALA A 222 -5.37 -9.40 -5.87
CA ALA A 222 -6.82 -9.57 -5.74
C ALA A 222 -7.52 -8.24 -5.41
N THR A 223 -6.97 -7.49 -4.45
CA THR A 223 -7.51 -6.18 -4.04
C THR A 223 -7.35 -5.10 -5.11
N CYS A 224 -6.24 -5.09 -5.85
CA CYS A 224 -6.06 -4.19 -6.98
C CYS A 224 -7.08 -4.46 -8.10
N HIS A 225 -7.29 -5.74 -8.47
CA HIS A 225 -8.33 -6.13 -9.44
C HIS A 225 -9.72 -5.73 -8.95
N PHE A 226 -10.00 -5.90 -7.64
CA PHE A 226 -11.29 -5.54 -7.07
C PHE A 226 -11.56 -4.05 -7.19
N ALA A 227 -10.55 -3.23 -6.86
CA ALA A 227 -10.65 -1.77 -6.97
C ALA A 227 -10.82 -1.28 -8.42
N LEU A 228 -10.40 -2.07 -9.41
CA LEU A 228 -10.62 -1.81 -10.84
C LEU A 228 -11.97 -2.33 -11.36
N GLY A 229 -12.76 -3.04 -10.55
CA GLY A 229 -14.01 -3.68 -10.97
C GLY A 229 -13.81 -4.99 -11.75
N GLU A 230 -12.59 -5.54 -11.73
CA GLU A 230 -12.21 -6.76 -12.43
C GLU A 230 -12.53 -8.00 -11.56
N TYR A 231 -13.82 -8.20 -11.26
CA TYR A 231 -14.27 -9.17 -10.26
C TYR A 231 -13.93 -10.62 -10.58
N ARG A 232 -13.87 -10.97 -11.87
CA ARG A 232 -13.42 -12.31 -12.28
C ARG A 232 -11.98 -12.56 -11.84
N GLN A 233 -11.08 -11.63 -12.16
CA GLN A 233 -9.67 -11.70 -11.78
C GLN A 233 -9.50 -11.65 -10.27
N THR A 234 -10.29 -10.84 -9.56
CA THR A 234 -10.34 -10.86 -8.09
C THR A 234 -10.65 -12.27 -7.57
N CYS A 235 -11.73 -12.89 -8.04
CA CYS A 235 -12.14 -14.22 -7.60
C CYS A 235 -11.06 -15.27 -7.91
N GLU A 236 -10.48 -15.25 -9.12
CA GLU A 236 -9.38 -16.14 -9.51
C GLU A 236 -8.20 -16.01 -8.52
N LYS A 237 -7.74 -14.79 -8.21
CA LYS A 237 -6.62 -14.57 -7.27
C LYS A 237 -6.94 -14.94 -5.83
N VAL A 238 -8.18 -14.71 -5.38
CA VAL A 238 -8.60 -15.16 -4.03
C VAL A 238 -8.63 -16.68 -3.95
N LEU A 239 -9.15 -17.36 -4.97
CA LEU A 239 -9.16 -18.83 -5.00
C LEU A 239 -7.75 -19.41 -5.03
N ASP A 240 -6.84 -18.84 -5.85
CA ASP A 240 -5.42 -19.20 -5.85
C ASP A 240 -4.83 -19.07 -4.43
N LEU A 241 -5.09 -17.95 -3.76
CA LEU A 241 -4.62 -17.69 -2.39
C LEU A 241 -5.20 -18.66 -1.36
N MET A 242 -6.50 -18.98 -1.45
CA MET A 242 -7.16 -19.92 -0.53
C MET A 242 -6.55 -21.32 -0.64
N CYS A 243 -6.15 -21.76 -1.84
CA CYS A 243 -5.43 -23.02 -2.02
C CYS A 243 -4.12 -23.09 -1.22
N TYR A 244 -3.41 -21.96 -1.06
CA TYR A 244 -2.19 -21.90 -0.25
C TYR A 244 -2.45 -21.80 1.24
N ILE A 245 -3.56 -21.20 1.66
CA ILE A 245 -3.87 -20.93 3.07
C ILE A 245 -4.57 -22.14 3.75
N LEU A 246 -5.27 -22.98 2.99
CA LEU A 246 -6.02 -24.14 3.51
C LEU A 246 -5.15 -25.34 3.94
N LEU A 247 -3.82 -25.26 3.81
CA LEU A 247 -2.87 -26.23 4.35
C LEU A 247 -1.98 -25.49 5.37
N PRO A 248 -1.99 -25.81 6.69
CA PRO A 248 -1.92 -27.17 7.25
C PRO A 248 -2.92 -27.53 8.37
N ILE A 249 -3.23 -28.82 8.48
CA ILE A 249 -3.67 -29.48 9.72
C ILE A 249 -2.44 -29.58 10.64
N GLN A 250 -2.40 -28.80 11.73
CA GLN A 250 -1.96 -29.23 13.08
C GLN A 250 -1.88 -28.04 14.06
N GLU A 251 -2.71 -28.17 15.11
CA GLU A 251 -2.56 -27.75 16.51
C GLU A 251 -2.52 -26.27 16.95
N GLY A 252 -3.60 -25.91 17.66
CA GLY A 252 -3.49 -25.67 19.11
C GLY A 252 -3.11 -24.26 19.57
N GLY A 253 -4.02 -23.29 19.44
CA GLY A 253 -3.85 -21.95 20.02
C GLY A 253 -5.15 -21.39 20.57
N LYS A 254 -5.15 -21.04 21.87
CA LYS A 254 -6.32 -20.60 22.66
C LYS A 254 -7.16 -19.53 21.97
N ILE A 255 -8.48 -19.73 22.01
CA ILE A 255 -9.50 -18.77 21.59
C ILE A 255 -9.44 -17.59 22.56
N GLN A 256 -9.00 -16.43 22.07
CA GLN A 256 -9.17 -15.17 22.79
C GLN A 256 -10.42 -14.49 22.24
N GLU A 257 -11.37 -14.24 23.14
CA GLU A 257 -12.68 -13.64 22.90
C GLU A 257 -12.60 -12.33 22.11
N GLU A 258 -13.57 -12.20 21.22
CA GLU A 258 -13.84 -11.05 20.37
C GLU A 258 -14.20 -9.82 21.23
N GLN A 259 -13.41 -8.74 21.15
CA GLN A 259 -13.82 -7.47 21.74
C GLN A 259 -14.69 -6.66 20.77
N PRO A 260 -15.72 -5.94 21.29
CA PRO A 260 -16.69 -5.24 20.46
C PRO A 260 -16.05 -4.05 19.73
N LYS A 261 -16.29 -3.98 18.43
CA LYS A 261 -15.87 -2.88 17.55
C LYS A 261 -16.51 -1.57 17.99
N VAL A 262 -15.71 -0.66 18.53
CA VAL A 262 -16.10 0.75 18.71
C VAL A 262 -16.21 1.39 17.33
N LYS A 263 -17.42 1.85 16.98
CA LYS A 263 -17.70 2.55 15.72
C LYS A 263 -16.95 3.88 15.69
N SER A 264 -15.87 3.94 14.92
CA SER A 264 -15.17 5.18 14.59
C SER A 264 -15.94 5.89 13.47
N LYS A 265 -16.44 7.10 13.76
CA LYS A 265 -17.08 7.97 12.76
C LYS A 265 -16.02 8.77 12.00
N PHE A 266 -15.48 8.22 10.92
CA PHE A 266 -14.73 9.01 9.93
C PHE A 266 -15.33 8.86 8.53
N ARG A 267 -15.36 9.99 7.81
CA ARG A 267 -16.10 10.20 6.55
C ARG A 267 -15.28 9.76 5.34
N LYS A 268 -15.91 9.01 4.43
CA LYS A 268 -15.65 8.89 2.98
C LYS A 268 -14.20 9.18 2.54
N GLY A 269 -13.30 8.26 2.86
CA GLY A 269 -12.04 7.98 2.16
C GLY A 269 -11.87 6.46 2.12
N SER A 270 -11.30 5.91 1.05
CA SER A 270 -10.90 4.49 1.04
C SER A 270 -9.74 4.36 2.04
N ASP A 271 -10.05 3.95 3.26
CA ASP A 271 -9.03 3.74 4.29
C ASP A 271 -8.24 2.48 3.95
N LEU A 272 -6.92 2.59 4.03
CA LEU A 272 -6.02 1.45 3.89
C LEU A 272 -5.73 0.86 5.26
N LYS A 273 -5.41 -0.43 5.28
CA LYS A 273 -5.04 -1.14 6.50
C LYS A 273 -3.79 -1.98 6.28
N LEU A 274 -2.90 -1.99 7.27
CA LEU A 274 -1.84 -2.99 7.36
C LEU A 274 -2.34 -4.19 8.16
N TRP A 275 -2.42 -5.35 7.50
CA TRP A 275 -2.91 -6.60 8.08
C TRP A 275 -1.79 -7.63 8.18
N PRO A 276 -1.72 -8.43 9.25
CA PRO A 276 -0.81 -9.56 9.28
C PRO A 276 -1.20 -10.56 8.20
N CYS A 277 -0.23 -10.96 7.38
CA CYS A 277 -0.37 -11.98 6.34
C CYS A 277 -0.37 -13.37 6.98
N THR A 278 -1.43 -13.65 7.73
CA THR A 278 -1.69 -14.93 8.40
C THR A 278 -3.02 -15.48 7.94
N SER A 279 -3.18 -16.80 7.96
CA SER A 279 -4.45 -17.46 7.60
C SER A 279 -5.63 -16.89 8.40
N ARG A 280 -5.42 -16.62 9.71
CA ARG A 280 -6.45 -16.08 10.61
C ARG A 280 -6.97 -14.71 10.19
N ALA A 281 -6.09 -13.85 9.67
CA ALA A 281 -6.44 -12.49 9.31
C ALA A 281 -6.87 -12.36 7.84
N ILE A 282 -6.21 -13.11 6.93
CA ILE A 282 -6.44 -13.04 5.50
C ILE A 282 -7.66 -13.84 5.05
N MET A 283 -7.97 -15.00 5.65
CA MET A 283 -9.15 -15.80 5.25
C MET A 283 -10.48 -15.03 5.39
N PRO A 284 -10.78 -14.38 6.53
CA PRO A 284 -12.00 -13.58 6.65
C PRO A 284 -12.04 -12.43 5.63
N TYR A 285 -10.89 -11.82 5.34
CA TYR A 285 -10.77 -10.77 4.35
C TYR A 285 -11.10 -11.29 2.94
N CYS A 286 -10.52 -12.42 2.54
CA CYS A 286 -10.81 -13.10 1.27
C CYS A 286 -12.30 -13.42 1.11
N LEU A 287 -12.94 -13.97 2.15
CA LEU A 287 -14.37 -14.24 2.14
C LEU A 287 -15.20 -12.97 1.96
N HIS A 288 -14.86 -11.89 2.68
CA HIS A 288 -15.53 -10.60 2.49
C HIS A 288 -15.35 -10.04 1.08
N LEU A 289 -14.17 -10.23 0.48
CA LEU A 289 -13.88 -9.78 -0.88
C LEU A 289 -14.69 -10.57 -1.92
N LEU A 290 -14.78 -11.90 -1.79
CA LEU A 290 -15.62 -12.73 -2.65
C LEU A 290 -17.11 -12.36 -2.53
N LEU A 291 -17.61 -12.23 -1.31
CA LEU A 291 -18.99 -11.79 -1.07
C LEU A 291 -19.24 -10.39 -1.63
N ALA A 292 -18.25 -9.49 -1.55
CA ALA A 292 -18.33 -8.18 -2.14
C ALA A 292 -18.42 -8.27 -3.67
N CYS A 293 -17.62 -9.13 -4.33
CA CYS A 293 -17.73 -9.40 -5.77
C CYS A 293 -19.14 -9.85 -6.16
N PHE A 294 -19.75 -10.78 -5.42
CA PHE A 294 -21.11 -11.25 -5.70
C PHE A 294 -22.18 -10.17 -5.52
N LYS A 295 -21.97 -9.21 -4.60
CA LYS A 295 -22.93 -8.12 -4.38
C LYS A 295 -22.91 -7.08 -5.50
N VAL A 296 -21.75 -6.88 -6.14
CA VAL A 296 -21.53 -5.81 -7.14
C VAL A 296 -21.52 -6.32 -8.58
N SER A 297 -21.55 -7.64 -8.79
CA SER A 297 -21.71 -8.28 -10.11
C SER A 297 -23.18 -8.39 -10.49
#